data_AF-A0A967H3B9-F1
#
_entry.id   AF-A0A967H3B9-F1
#
_cell.length_a   1.000
_cell.length_b   1.000
_cell.length_c   1.000
_cell.angle_alpha   90.00
_cell.angle_beta   90.00
_cell.angle_gamma   90.00
#
_symmetry.space_group_name_H-M   'P 1'
#
loop_
_entity.id
_entity.type
_entity.pdbx_description
1 polymer ?
#
loop_
_entity_poly.entity_id
_entity_poly.type
_entity_poly.pdbx_seq_one_letter_code
_entity_poly.pdbx_strand_id
1 'polypeptide(L)'
;MGVRICMRLVAITLLTLVGLVSVASADQNRPGRLITLDNREIVFDSITERDTVKGWWNGSALTVPMKTVSEVTFFEAPKVDYSIIGNDIKTGTMGLTRASDGKQFVLQDAFMPADCNCSYITYTYKNPFTGETLQANAAIDGLQRIVFEDGAR
;
A
#
# COMPACT_ATOMS: atom_id res chain seq x y z
N MET A 1 38.35 -29.01 22.51
CA MET A 1 37.17 -28.33 23.09
C MET A 1 36.76 -27.04 22.36
N GLY A 2 37.62 -26.36 21.58
CA GLY A 2 37.29 -25.09 20.92
C GLY A 2 36.28 -25.13 19.76
N VAL A 3 36.22 -26.22 18.97
CA VAL A 3 35.35 -26.32 17.79
C VAL A 3 33.85 -26.32 18.15
N ARG A 4 33.48 -26.95 19.27
CA ARG A 4 32.09 -26.99 19.77
C ARG A 4 31.60 -25.64 20.30
N ILE A 5 32.51 -24.81 20.82
CA ILE A 5 32.19 -23.44 21.30
C ILE A 5 32.04 -22.50 20.10
N CYS A 6 32.89 -22.64 19.09
CA CYS A 6 32.82 -21.84 17.86
C CYS A 6 31.52 -22.09 17.08
N MET A 7 31.11 -23.36 16.91
CA MET A 7 29.82 -23.68 16.26
C MET A 7 28.61 -23.14 17.01
N ARG A 8 28.63 -23.13 18.35
CA ARG A 8 27.53 -22.57 19.16
C ARG A 8 27.42 -21.05 19.02
N LEU A 9 28.56 -20.36 18.96
CA LEU A 9 28.59 -18.90 18.73
C LEU A 9 28.05 -18.54 17.35
N VAL A 10 28.42 -19.28 16.30
CA VAL A 10 27.90 -19.08 14.94
C VAL A 10 26.40 -19.35 14.87
N ALA A 11 25.90 -20.38 15.56
CA ALA A 11 24.47 -20.67 15.59
C ALA A 11 23.67 -19.56 16.31
N ILE A 12 24.18 -19.03 17.42
CA ILE A 12 23.55 -17.93 18.16
C ILE A 12 23.52 -16.66 17.32
N THR A 13 24.62 -16.30 16.65
CA THR A 13 24.65 -15.11 15.79
C THR A 13 23.73 -15.25 14.59
N LEU A 14 23.61 -16.45 14.00
CA LEU A 14 22.65 -16.71 12.93
C LEU A 14 21.21 -16.55 13.42
N LEU A 15 20.89 -17.09 14.59
CA LEU A 15 19.56 -16.99 15.21
C LEU A 15 19.19 -15.54 15.55
N THR A 16 20.13 -14.74 16.07
CA THR A 16 19.87 -13.32 16.33
C THR A 16 19.71 -12.52 15.03
N LEU A 17 20.45 -12.86 13.97
CA LEU A 17 20.32 -12.20 12.68
C LEU A 17 18.95 -12.49 12.04
N VAL A 18 18.52 -13.76 12.07
CA VAL A 18 17.20 -14.17 11.57
C VAL A 18 16.09 -13.50 12.39
N GLY A 19 16.25 -13.42 13.73
CA GLY A 19 15.35 -12.70 14.60
C GLY A 19 15.20 -11.23 14.21
N LEU A 20 16.32 -10.51 14.07
CA LEU A 20 16.35 -9.09 13.71
C LEU A 20 15.73 -8.79 12.34
N VAL A 21 15.98 -9.65 11.33
CA VAL A 21 15.37 -9.52 10.01
C VAL A 21 13.86 -9.74 10.07
N SER A 22 13.40 -10.68 10.90
CA SER A 22 11.97 -10.98 11.05
C SER A 22 11.18 -9.84 11.69
N VAL A 23 11.75 -9.12 12.67
CA VAL A 23 11.09 -7.96 13.29
C VAL A 23 11.07 -6.75 12.37
N ALA A 24 12.13 -6.52 11.59
CA ALA A 24 12.19 -5.41 10.64
C ALA A 24 11.14 -5.53 9.52
N SER A 25 10.87 -6.76 9.04
CA SER A 25 9.85 -7.01 8.02
C SER A 25 8.41 -6.95 8.55
N ALA A 26 8.19 -7.19 9.85
CA ALA A 26 6.87 -7.14 10.46
C ALA A 26 6.37 -5.70 10.70
N ASP A 27 7.27 -4.72 10.79
CA ASP A 27 6.90 -3.33 11.10
C ASP A 27 6.32 -2.59 9.89
N GLN A 28 6.77 -2.94 8.67
CA GLN A 28 6.41 -2.23 7.44
C GLN A 28 5.09 -2.68 6.78
N ASN A 29 4.51 -3.79 7.21
CA ASN A 29 3.28 -4.36 6.64
C ASN A 29 2.09 -4.33 7.60
N ARG A 30 2.14 -3.44 8.60
CA ARG A 30 0.99 -3.21 9.46
C ARG A 30 -0.13 -2.59 8.63
N PRO A 31 -1.32 -3.17 8.67
CA PRO A 31 -2.38 -2.69 7.82
C PRO A 31 -2.97 -1.36 8.31
N GLY A 32 -3.81 -0.72 7.47
CA GLY A 32 -4.39 0.59 7.74
C GLY A 32 -3.38 1.73 7.57
N ARG A 33 -2.47 1.62 6.59
CA ARG A 33 -1.38 2.59 6.38
C ARG A 33 -1.26 3.07 4.95
N LEU A 34 -1.17 4.39 4.78
CA LEU A 34 -0.66 5.02 3.57
C LEU A 34 0.83 5.27 3.78
N ILE A 35 1.66 4.82 2.86
CA ILE A 35 3.11 5.00 2.90
C ILE A 35 3.47 5.97 1.77
N THR A 36 4.05 7.12 2.12
CA THR A 36 4.48 8.12 1.13
C THR A 36 5.83 7.76 0.52
N LEU A 37 6.21 8.42 -0.58
CA LEU A 37 7.53 8.26 -1.22
C LEU A 37 8.70 8.58 -0.27
N ASP A 38 8.50 9.49 0.68
CA ASP A 38 9.46 9.81 1.74
C ASP A 38 9.46 8.79 2.89
N ASN A 39 8.80 7.65 2.70
CA ASN A 39 8.60 6.58 3.69
C ASN A 39 7.96 7.08 4.99
N ARG A 40 7.09 8.10 4.89
CA ARG A 40 6.23 8.52 6.00
C ARG A 40 4.98 7.68 6.00
N GLU A 41 4.60 7.22 7.18
CA GLU A 41 3.45 6.38 7.37
C GLU A 41 2.30 7.18 7.97
N ILE A 42 1.15 7.13 7.31
CA ILE A 42 -0.08 7.76 7.75
C ILE A 42 -1.06 6.64 8.08
N VAL A 43 -1.48 6.57 9.34
CA VAL A 43 -2.50 5.61 9.78
C VAL A 43 -3.87 6.12 9.35
N PHE A 44 -4.64 5.27 8.69
CA PHE A 44 -6.00 5.56 8.26
C PHE A 44 -6.96 4.46 8.74
N ASP A 45 -8.23 4.83 8.88
CA ASP A 45 -9.34 3.97 9.28
C ASP A 45 -10.11 3.47 8.04
N SER A 46 -10.42 4.35 7.08
CA SER A 46 -11.03 3.96 5.81
C SER A 46 -10.60 4.88 4.67
N ILE A 47 -10.78 4.43 3.42
CA ILE A 47 -10.62 5.25 2.22
C ILE A 47 -12.00 5.47 1.61
N THR A 48 -12.34 6.72 1.32
CA THR A 48 -13.64 7.11 0.77
C THR A 48 -13.59 7.17 -0.76
N GLU A 49 -14.67 6.76 -1.44
CA GLU A 49 -14.87 6.91 -2.89
C GLU A 49 -13.84 6.20 -3.79
N ARG A 50 -13.18 5.13 -3.31
CA ARG A 50 -12.17 4.36 -4.06
C ARG A 50 -12.45 2.86 -4.05
N ASP A 51 -13.55 2.46 -4.66
CA ASP A 51 -13.99 1.05 -4.58
C ASP A 51 -13.29 0.12 -5.55
N THR A 52 -12.60 0.65 -6.56
CA THR A 52 -11.96 -0.13 -7.62
C THR A 52 -10.62 0.45 -8.04
N VAL A 53 -9.78 -0.39 -8.65
CA VAL A 53 -8.64 0.00 -9.47
C VAL A 53 -8.90 -0.49 -10.89
N LYS A 54 -8.67 0.36 -11.87
CA LYS A 54 -8.79 0.05 -13.30
C LYS A 54 -7.41 0.11 -13.93
N GLY A 55 -7.12 -0.75 -14.90
CA GLY A 55 -5.85 -0.75 -15.62
C GLY A 55 -5.77 -1.88 -16.63
N TRP A 56 -4.58 -2.13 -17.17
CA TRP A 56 -4.33 -3.15 -18.17
C TRP A 56 -3.49 -4.28 -17.61
N TRP A 57 -3.93 -5.52 -17.82
CA TRP A 57 -3.18 -6.73 -17.49
C TRP A 57 -3.01 -7.56 -18.75
N ASN A 58 -1.76 -7.78 -19.18
CA ASN A 58 -1.44 -8.55 -20.39
C ASN A 58 -2.25 -8.12 -21.63
N GLY A 59 -2.43 -6.81 -21.83
CA GLY A 59 -3.17 -6.22 -22.96
C GLY A 59 -4.69 -6.27 -22.82
N SER A 60 -5.24 -6.77 -21.71
CA SER A 60 -6.67 -6.77 -21.42
C SER A 60 -7.02 -5.74 -20.34
N ALA A 61 -8.08 -4.97 -20.56
CA ALA A 61 -8.59 -4.06 -19.54
C ALA A 61 -9.18 -4.85 -18.36
N LEU A 62 -8.76 -4.50 -17.14
CA LEU A 62 -9.21 -5.13 -15.91
C LEU A 62 -9.77 -4.07 -14.96
N THR A 63 -10.86 -4.42 -14.28
CA THR A 63 -11.38 -3.66 -13.14
C THR A 63 -11.34 -4.56 -11.92
N VAL A 64 -10.61 -4.12 -10.90
CA VAL A 64 -10.36 -4.88 -9.68
C VAL A 64 -11.06 -4.19 -8.51
N PRO A 65 -12.00 -4.87 -7.83
CA PRO A 65 -12.61 -4.33 -6.61
C PRO A 65 -11.57 -4.24 -5.47
N MET A 66 -11.50 -3.10 -4.78
CA MET A 66 -10.59 -2.89 -3.64
C MET A 66 -10.88 -3.84 -2.48
N LYS A 67 -12.12 -4.31 -2.33
CA LYS A 67 -12.47 -5.41 -1.42
C LYS A 67 -11.74 -6.74 -1.69
N THR A 68 -11.01 -6.89 -2.79
CA THR A 68 -10.22 -8.11 -3.09
C THR A 68 -8.72 -7.90 -2.93
N VAL A 69 -8.30 -6.69 -2.58
CA VAL A 69 -6.92 -6.24 -2.51
C VAL A 69 -6.56 -5.97 -1.05
N SER A 70 -5.40 -6.46 -0.62
CA SER A 70 -4.83 -6.19 0.71
C SER A 70 -3.76 -5.11 0.67
N GLU A 71 -3.11 -4.92 -0.48
CA GLU A 71 -2.09 -3.90 -0.68
C GLU A 71 -2.11 -3.36 -2.11
N VAL A 72 -1.96 -2.04 -2.25
CA VAL A 72 -1.67 -1.36 -3.51
C VAL A 72 -0.26 -0.81 -3.43
N THR A 73 0.61 -1.21 -4.36
CA THR A 73 1.98 -0.69 -4.50
C THR A 73 2.04 0.20 -5.74
N PHE A 74 2.55 1.41 -5.60
CA PHE A 74 2.84 2.28 -6.74
C PHE A 74 4.31 2.10 -7.12
N PHE A 75 4.58 1.45 -8.26
CA PHE A 75 5.96 1.18 -8.71
C PHE A 75 6.68 2.43 -9.20
N GLU A 76 5.92 3.38 -9.70
CA GLU A 76 6.34 4.73 -10.04
C GLU A 76 5.29 5.71 -9.52
N ALA A 77 5.71 6.93 -9.21
CA ALA A 77 4.79 7.99 -8.85
C ALA A 77 3.75 8.16 -9.98
N PRO A 78 2.45 7.95 -9.72
CA PRO A 78 1.43 8.07 -10.76
C PRO A 78 1.48 9.44 -11.42
N LYS A 79 1.64 9.45 -12.75
CA LYS A 79 1.71 10.67 -13.56
C LYS A 79 0.34 11.00 -14.11
N VAL A 80 0.15 12.23 -14.58
CA VAL A 80 -1.10 12.61 -15.25
C VAL A 80 -0.97 12.20 -16.72
N ASP A 81 -1.63 11.11 -17.12
CA ASP A 81 -1.69 10.74 -18.54
C ASP A 81 -2.99 11.18 -19.22
N TYR A 82 -4.06 11.42 -18.44
CA TYR A 82 -5.36 11.81 -18.98
C TYR A 82 -5.99 12.96 -18.19
N SER A 83 -6.61 13.89 -18.91
CA SER A 83 -7.48 14.93 -18.34
C SER A 83 -8.85 14.82 -18.99
N ILE A 84 -9.89 14.56 -18.20
CA ILE A 84 -11.28 14.47 -18.68
C ILE A 84 -12.08 15.53 -17.94
N ILE A 85 -12.58 16.52 -18.69
CA ILE A 85 -13.46 17.59 -18.18
C ILE A 85 -12.84 18.29 -16.96
N GLY A 86 -11.56 18.68 -17.05
CA GLY A 86 -10.87 19.43 -16.00
C GLY A 86 -10.42 18.61 -14.80
N ASN A 87 -10.63 17.29 -14.79
CA ASN A 87 -10.08 16.38 -13.79
C ASN A 87 -8.84 15.66 -14.31
N ASP A 88 -7.72 15.86 -13.63
CA ASP A 88 -6.48 15.15 -13.89
C ASP A 88 -6.53 13.75 -13.26
N ILE A 89 -6.38 12.73 -14.12
CA ILE A 89 -6.37 11.33 -13.73
C ILE A 89 -4.92 10.89 -13.60
N LYS A 90 -4.55 10.51 -12.37
CA LYS A 90 -3.23 9.98 -12.06
C LYS A 90 -3.19 8.48 -12.41
N THR A 91 -2.39 8.15 -13.41
CA THR A 91 -2.17 6.80 -13.93
C THR A 91 -0.73 6.37 -13.73
N GLY A 92 -0.50 5.07 -13.61
CA GLY A 92 0.86 4.52 -13.55
C GLY A 92 0.85 3.02 -13.35
N THR A 93 2.04 2.46 -13.16
CA THR A 93 2.18 1.02 -12.90
C THR A 93 1.86 0.70 -11.43
N MET A 94 0.80 -0.08 -11.19
CA MET A 94 0.35 -0.46 -9.84
C MET A 94 0.43 -1.97 -9.61
N GLY A 95 1.02 -2.38 -8.48
CA GLY A 95 0.97 -3.73 -7.96
C GLY A 95 -0.23 -3.90 -7.05
N LEU A 96 -1.06 -4.92 -7.28
CA LEU A 96 -2.20 -5.24 -6.43
C LEU A 96 -1.95 -6.60 -5.78
N THR A 97 -1.86 -6.62 -4.47
CA THR A 97 -1.73 -7.85 -3.69
C THR A 97 -3.12 -8.36 -3.34
N ARG A 98 -3.44 -9.58 -3.79
CA ARG A 98 -4.75 -10.19 -3.54
C ARG A 98 -4.88 -10.61 -2.08
N ALA A 99 -5.97 -10.23 -1.44
CA ALA A 99 -6.22 -10.53 -0.03
C ALA A 99 -6.39 -12.04 0.26
N SER A 100 -6.84 -12.85 -0.70
CA SER A 100 -7.15 -14.27 -0.47
C SER A 100 -5.92 -15.18 -0.41
N ASP A 101 -4.85 -14.85 -1.16
CA ASP A 101 -3.68 -15.72 -1.34
C ASP A 101 -2.34 -14.96 -1.28
N GLY A 102 -2.36 -13.64 -1.07
CA GLY A 102 -1.17 -12.80 -1.02
C GLY A 102 -0.45 -12.65 -2.36
N LYS A 103 -1.02 -13.12 -3.47
CA LYS A 103 -0.36 -13.02 -4.78
C LYS A 103 -0.48 -11.60 -5.33
N GLN A 104 0.65 -11.05 -5.74
CA GLN A 104 0.71 -9.75 -6.40
C GLN A 104 0.55 -9.90 -7.91
N PHE A 105 -0.20 -8.98 -8.51
CA PHE A 105 -0.29 -8.83 -9.96
C PHE A 105 -0.13 -7.36 -10.32
N VAL A 106 0.45 -7.09 -11.50
CA VAL A 106 0.81 -5.74 -11.93
C VAL A 106 -0.15 -5.28 -13.00
N LEU A 107 -0.74 -4.10 -12.80
CA LEU A 107 -1.54 -3.39 -13.78
C LEU A 107 -0.74 -2.23 -14.38
N GLN A 108 -0.79 -2.15 -15.70
CA GLN A 108 -0.23 -1.05 -16.50
C GLN A 108 -1.30 0.02 -16.73
N ASP A 109 -0.90 1.28 -16.87
CA ASP A 109 -1.76 2.47 -16.95
C ASP A 109 -2.93 2.41 -15.95
N ALA A 110 -2.61 1.96 -14.72
CA ALA A 110 -3.59 1.73 -13.69
C ALA A 110 -3.95 3.05 -13.00
N PHE A 111 -5.20 3.19 -12.60
CA PHE A 111 -5.69 4.33 -11.84
C PHE A 111 -6.82 3.93 -10.89
N MET A 112 -7.02 4.76 -9.88
CA MET A 112 -8.13 4.65 -8.95
C MET A 112 -9.18 5.70 -9.37
N PRO A 113 -10.36 5.30 -9.90
CA PRO A 113 -11.44 6.25 -10.21
C PRO A 113 -12.09 6.81 -8.92
N ALA A 114 -12.60 8.03 -9.00
CA ALA A 114 -13.51 8.66 -8.02
C ALA A 114 -14.40 9.66 -8.75
N ASP A 115 -15.51 10.02 -8.12
CA ASP A 115 -16.51 10.90 -8.72
C ASP A 115 -16.04 12.35 -8.81
N CYS A 116 -15.31 12.83 -7.79
CA CYS A 116 -14.96 14.24 -7.67
C CYS A 116 -13.48 14.56 -7.94
N ASN A 117 -12.55 13.65 -7.65
CA ASN A 117 -11.12 13.96 -7.73
C ASN A 117 -10.26 12.70 -7.92
N CYS A 118 -9.67 12.51 -9.11
CA CYS A 118 -8.81 11.36 -9.41
C CYS A 118 -7.33 11.54 -9.01
N SER A 119 -6.96 12.68 -8.41
CA SER A 119 -5.58 13.00 -8.03
C SER A 119 -5.28 12.78 -6.55
N TYR A 120 -6.30 12.67 -5.69
CA TYR A 120 -6.14 12.55 -4.25
C TYR A 120 -6.92 11.37 -3.69
N ILE A 121 -6.37 10.72 -2.67
CA ILE A 121 -7.07 9.75 -1.84
C ILE A 121 -7.58 10.46 -0.60
N THR A 122 -8.89 10.39 -0.43
CA THR A 122 -9.58 10.84 0.78
C THR A 122 -9.59 9.68 1.77
N TYR A 123 -9.05 9.91 2.97
CA TYR A 123 -9.03 8.92 4.03
C TYR A 123 -9.57 9.48 5.34
N THR A 124 -10.20 8.63 6.13
CA THR A 124 -10.57 8.94 7.51
C THR A 124 -9.49 8.45 8.46
N TYR A 125 -9.32 9.14 9.58
CA TYR A 125 -8.43 8.72 10.65
C TYR A 125 -9.02 9.13 12.00
N LYS A 126 -8.67 8.39 13.06
CA LYS A 126 -9.08 8.72 14.42
C LYS A 126 -8.05 9.63 15.07
N ASN A 127 -8.48 10.80 15.54
CA ASN A 127 -7.62 11.70 16.27
C ASN A 127 -7.18 11.03 17.60
N PRO A 128 -5.87 10.88 17.86
CA PRO A 128 -5.39 10.18 19.06
C PRO A 128 -5.62 10.98 20.35
N PHE A 129 -5.88 12.29 20.27
CA PHE A 129 -6.08 13.16 21.42
C PHE A 129 -7.56 13.40 21.73
N THR A 130 -8.41 13.55 20.71
CA THR A 130 -9.85 13.82 20.89
C THR A 130 -10.72 12.58 20.69
N GLY A 131 -10.21 11.54 20.03
CA GLY A 131 -10.97 10.34 19.68
C GLY A 131 -11.97 10.52 18.54
N GLU A 132 -12.07 11.71 17.97
CA GLU A 132 -12.96 12.03 16.85
C GLU A 132 -12.44 11.47 15.53
N THR A 133 -13.36 11.05 14.65
CA THR A 133 -13.01 10.65 13.29
C THR A 133 -12.92 11.90 12.41
N LEU A 134 -11.75 12.14 11.84
CA LEU A 134 -11.45 13.25 10.95
C LEU A 134 -11.15 12.73 9.56
N GLN A 135 -11.21 13.62 8.56
CA GLN A 135 -10.94 13.33 7.17
C GLN A 135 -9.75 14.15 6.68
N ALA A 136 -8.90 13.54 5.87
CA ALA A 136 -7.77 14.19 5.23
C ALA A 136 -7.56 13.65 3.81
N ASN A 137 -6.76 14.37 3.03
CA ASN A 137 -6.44 14.02 1.65
C ASN A 137 -4.93 13.74 1.51
N ALA A 138 -4.59 12.67 0.80
CA ALA A 138 -3.22 12.36 0.38
C ALA A 138 -3.14 12.42 -1.14
N ALA A 139 -2.12 13.09 -1.68
CA ALA A 139 -1.90 13.13 -3.12
C ALA A 139 -1.40 11.76 -3.61
N ILE A 140 -2.03 11.21 -4.66
CA ILE A 140 -1.72 9.85 -5.15
C ILE A 140 -0.30 9.77 -5.72
N ASP A 141 0.18 10.84 -6.34
CA ASP A 141 1.55 10.94 -6.88
C ASP A 141 2.64 10.99 -5.79
N GLY A 142 2.26 11.25 -4.53
CA GLY A 142 3.16 11.21 -3.38
C GLY A 142 3.14 9.86 -2.63
N LEU A 143 2.37 8.88 -3.07
CA LEU A 143 2.24 7.58 -2.40
C LEU A 143 3.15 6.52 -3.01
N GLN A 144 3.70 5.69 -2.13
CA GLN A 144 4.45 4.49 -2.47
C GLN A 144 3.60 3.23 -2.30
N ARG A 145 2.85 3.14 -1.19
CA ARG A 145 2.02 1.95 -0.87
C ARG A 145 0.76 2.33 -0.09
N ILE A 146 -0.26 1.50 -0.23
CA ILE A 146 -1.48 1.50 0.60
C ILE A 146 -1.64 0.09 1.13
N VAL A 147 -1.68 -0.08 2.45
CA VAL A 147 -1.90 -1.36 3.12
C VAL A 147 -3.26 -1.30 3.81
N PHE A 148 -4.17 -2.20 3.47
CA PHE A 148 -5.53 -2.24 4.02
C PHE A 148 -5.61 -3.19 5.23
N GLU A 149 -6.39 -2.86 6.26
CA GLU A 149 -6.70 -3.84 7.32
C GLU A 149 -7.65 -4.92 6.81
N ASP A 150 -7.44 -6.12 7.35
CA ASP A 150 -8.41 -7.21 7.28
C ASP A 150 -9.68 -6.79 8.06
N GLY A 151 -10.48 -5.90 7.45
CA GLY A 151 -11.67 -5.31 8.06
C GLY A 151 -11.84 -3.81 7.86
N ALA A 152 -10.79 -3.07 7.49
CA ALA A 152 -10.89 -1.64 7.14
C ALA A 152 -11.20 -1.51 5.64
N ARG A 153 -12.47 -1.70 5.30
CA ARG A 153 -13.02 -1.57 3.95
C ARG A 153 -14.26 -0.71 3.99
#